data_AF-A0A0L0CFY9-F1
#
_entry.id   AF-A0A0L0CFY9-F1
#
_cell.length_a   1.000
_cell.length_b   1.000
_cell.length_c   1.000
_cell.angle_alpha   90.00
_cell.angle_beta   90.00
_cell.angle_gamma   90.00
#
_symmetry.space_group_name_H-M   'P 1'
#
loop_
_entity.id
_entity.type
_entity.pdbx_description
1 polymer ?
#
loop_
_entity_poly.entity_id
_entity_poly.type
_entity_poly.pdbx_seq_one_letter_code
_entity_poly.pdbx_strand_id
1 'polypeptide(L)'
;KRKLLTSIRTMDIPIHPLTSDPTSAWKEISKTQRVIKVTMKPPQTGVAFNKARVVCMSDTHSLTPYIKFDIPDGDIFIHAGDFTKCGQLEEVIEFNNWIGTLPHKHKIVIAGNHELSFDSTFTHPFQNRNSNERSKHTGMSILDDLPTLGNAKENIVDAVQTPNIRDVLTNCTYIEDELIEIWGIRIYGSPWQPEFCKWAFNVPRGLPCLEKWNQIPSDIDILVTHTPPVGHGDLCCSGVRAGCVELLTTIQKRVKPKYHVFGHVHEGYGITSDGRVIYVNASTCDINYLPNNPPIVFDVTLPPGCRKDE
;
A
#
# COMPACT_ATOMS: atom_id res chain seq x y z
N LYS A 1 -31.00 34.84 4.40
CA LYS A 1 -30.24 33.67 3.89
C LYS A 1 -28.80 33.73 4.39
N ARG A 2 -28.53 33.29 5.63
CA ARG A 2 -27.18 33.07 6.15
C ARG A 2 -26.88 31.58 5.98
N LYS A 3 -25.97 31.22 5.07
CA LYS A 3 -25.45 29.86 4.98
C LYS A 3 -24.64 29.60 6.25
N LEU A 4 -25.09 28.61 7.03
CA LEU A 4 -24.33 28.03 8.12
C LEU A 4 -23.11 27.33 7.48
N LEU A 5 -21.94 27.96 7.57
CA LEU A 5 -20.68 27.25 7.36
C LEU A 5 -20.44 26.43 8.62
N THR A 6 -20.85 25.17 8.61
CA THR A 6 -20.37 24.18 9.56
C THR A 6 -18.87 24.03 9.37
N SER A 7 -18.10 24.69 10.23
CA SER A 7 -16.68 24.41 10.44
C SER A 7 -16.57 22.93 10.85
N ILE A 8 -16.16 22.09 9.90
CA ILE A 8 -15.69 20.75 10.20
C ILE A 8 -14.41 20.98 11.00
N ARG A 9 -14.45 20.74 12.32
CA ARG A 9 -13.23 20.66 13.12
C ARG A 9 -12.42 19.48 12.58
N THR A 10 -11.43 19.74 11.75
CA THR A 10 -10.37 18.78 11.46
C THR A 10 -9.74 18.43 12.82
N MET A 11 -9.86 17.18 13.25
CA MET A 11 -9.10 16.74 14.43
C MET A 11 -7.63 16.79 14.04
N ASP A 12 -6.90 17.75 14.60
CA ASP A 12 -5.45 17.82 14.43
C ASP A 12 -4.82 16.60 15.10
N ILE A 13 -4.10 15.81 14.30
CA ILE A 13 -3.37 14.66 14.77
C ILE A 13 -1.96 15.14 15.16
N PRO A 14 -1.58 15.06 16.44
CA PRO A 14 -0.22 15.43 16.83
C PRO A 14 0.76 14.36 16.37
N ILE A 15 1.98 14.80 16.02
CA ILE A 15 3.11 13.90 15.76
C ILE A 15 3.51 13.23 17.07
N HIS A 16 3.72 11.92 17.05
CA HIS A 16 4.14 11.19 18.23
C HIS A 16 5.60 11.54 18.58
N PRO A 17 5.95 11.81 19.85
CA PRO A 17 7.33 12.15 20.24
C PRO A 17 8.37 11.09 19.85
N LEU A 18 7.93 9.83 19.81
CA LEU A 18 8.73 8.66 19.40
C LEU A 18 8.50 8.24 17.94
N THR A 19 8.00 9.12 17.07
CA THR A 19 7.71 8.78 15.65
C THR A 19 8.92 8.16 14.95
N SER A 20 10.14 8.61 15.25
CA SER A 20 11.39 8.10 14.68
C SER A 20 11.82 6.72 15.21
N ASP A 21 11.24 6.25 16.32
CA ASP A 21 11.45 4.91 16.87
C ASP A 21 10.09 4.22 17.05
N PRO A 22 9.52 3.62 15.98
CA PRO A 22 8.23 2.94 16.04
C PRO A 22 8.22 1.78 17.04
N THR A 23 9.37 1.16 17.34
CA THR A 23 9.47 0.08 18.33
C THR A 23 9.22 0.64 19.73
N SER A 24 9.87 1.76 20.07
CA SER A 24 9.65 2.44 21.35
C SER A 24 8.27 3.09 21.43
N ALA A 25 7.77 3.71 20.35
CA ALA A 25 6.40 4.21 20.27
C ALA A 25 5.38 3.10 20.55
N TRP A 26 5.57 1.92 19.98
CA TRP A 26 4.68 0.79 20.23
C TRP A 26 4.69 0.31 21.68
N LYS A 27 5.84 0.34 22.38
CA LYS A 27 5.89 0.00 23.81
C LYS A 27 4.99 0.89 24.66
N GLU A 28 4.77 2.13 24.25
CA GLU A 28 3.82 3.04 24.91
C GLU A 28 2.38 2.79 24.45
N ILE A 29 2.16 2.74 23.13
CA ILE A 29 0.83 2.60 22.52
C ILE A 29 0.17 1.26 22.90
N SER A 30 0.93 0.17 22.93
CA SER A 30 0.45 -1.19 23.25
C SER A 30 -0.18 -1.33 24.64
N LYS A 31 0.10 -0.41 25.56
CA LYS A 31 -0.51 -0.40 26.90
C LYS A 31 -2.02 -0.17 26.85
N THR A 32 -2.49 0.54 25.82
CA THR A 32 -3.90 0.87 25.63
C THR A 32 -4.48 0.33 24.33
N GLN A 33 -3.62 -0.02 23.38
CA GLN A 33 -4.03 -0.51 22.08
C GLN A 33 -4.45 -1.97 22.14
N ARG A 34 -5.63 -2.27 21.57
CA ARG A 34 -6.10 -3.63 21.40
C ARG A 34 -5.58 -4.18 20.07
N VAL A 35 -4.96 -5.36 20.10
CA VAL A 35 -4.58 -6.10 18.89
C VAL A 35 -5.08 -7.53 19.02
N ILE A 36 -6.14 -7.84 18.29
CA ILE A 36 -6.75 -9.17 18.24
C ILE A 36 -6.27 -9.83 16.96
N LYS A 37 -5.57 -10.96 17.06
CA LYS A 37 -5.28 -11.77 15.87
C LYS A 37 -6.57 -12.40 15.37
N VAL A 38 -6.85 -12.24 14.09
CA VAL A 38 -8.05 -12.78 13.44
C VAL A 38 -7.63 -13.89 12.49
N THR A 39 -8.31 -15.03 12.57
CA THR A 39 -8.19 -16.08 11.55
C THR A 39 -9.43 -16.03 10.68
N MET A 40 -9.30 -15.45 9.47
CA MET A 40 -10.37 -15.53 8.48
C MET A 40 -10.21 -16.81 7.67
N LYS A 41 -11.23 -17.66 7.69
CA LYS A 41 -11.34 -18.74 6.71
C LYS A 41 -11.93 -18.14 5.44
N PRO A 42 -11.40 -18.46 4.25
CA PRO A 42 -12.01 -18.06 2.99
C PRO A 42 -13.50 -18.43 2.99
N PRO A 43 -14.40 -17.51 2.60
CA PRO A 43 -15.82 -17.82 2.60
C PRO A 43 -16.12 -18.97 1.64
N GLN A 44 -16.74 -20.04 2.16
CA GLN A 44 -17.01 -21.27 1.39
C GLN A 44 -18.35 -21.21 0.63
N THR A 45 -19.22 -20.27 0.99
CA THR A 45 -20.53 -20.07 0.37
C THR A 45 -20.47 -18.95 -0.67
N GLY A 46 -21.47 -18.92 -1.56
CA GLY A 46 -21.67 -17.80 -2.48
C GLY A 46 -21.76 -16.46 -1.74
N VAL A 47 -21.41 -15.37 -2.43
CA VAL A 47 -21.47 -14.01 -1.90
C VAL A 47 -22.93 -13.59 -1.77
N ALA A 48 -23.34 -13.11 -0.59
CA ALA A 48 -24.68 -12.57 -0.42
C ALA A 48 -24.93 -11.37 -1.37
N PHE A 49 -26.16 -11.19 -1.84
CA PHE A 49 -26.49 -10.16 -2.84
C PHE A 49 -26.15 -8.72 -2.40
N ASN A 50 -26.11 -8.47 -1.10
CA ASN A 50 -25.78 -7.19 -0.49
C ASN A 50 -24.31 -7.09 -0.05
N LYS A 51 -23.45 -7.95 -0.57
CA LYS A 51 -22.01 -7.96 -0.28
C LYS A 51 -21.18 -8.05 -1.55
N ALA A 52 -19.95 -7.56 -1.46
CA ALA A 52 -18.90 -7.78 -2.43
C ALA A 52 -17.75 -8.56 -1.78
N ARG A 53 -17.25 -9.58 -2.47
CA ARG A 53 -16.06 -10.33 -2.05
C ARG A 53 -14.80 -9.62 -2.52
N VAL A 54 -13.94 -9.29 -1.57
CA VAL A 54 -12.65 -8.64 -1.79
C VAL A 54 -11.56 -9.69 -1.63
N VAL A 55 -10.65 -9.75 -2.60
CA VAL A 55 -9.46 -10.60 -2.60
C VAL A 55 -8.23 -9.70 -2.58
N CYS A 56 -7.40 -9.85 -1.55
CA CYS A 56 -6.26 -8.97 -1.30
C CYS A 56 -4.94 -9.73 -1.45
N MET A 57 -4.01 -9.09 -2.16
CA MET A 57 -2.60 -9.48 -2.27
C MET A 57 -1.71 -8.23 -2.19
N SER A 58 -0.42 -8.45 -2.03
CA SER A 58 0.63 -7.42 -2.06
C SER A 58 1.98 -8.10 -2.28
N ASP A 59 3.03 -7.34 -2.59
CA ASP A 59 4.42 -7.80 -2.55
C ASP A 59 4.66 -9.07 -3.40
N THR A 60 4.17 -9.07 -4.64
CA THR A 60 4.41 -10.18 -5.57
C THR A 60 5.78 -10.13 -6.23
N HIS A 61 6.43 -8.96 -6.29
CA HIS A 61 7.81 -8.78 -6.78
C HIS A 61 8.14 -9.49 -8.10
N SER A 62 7.27 -9.40 -9.10
CA SER A 62 7.40 -10.11 -10.39
C SER A 62 7.50 -11.65 -10.25
N LEU A 63 6.98 -12.23 -9.16
CA LEU A 63 6.97 -13.68 -8.90
C LEU A 63 5.61 -14.32 -9.15
N THR A 64 4.69 -13.62 -9.83
CA THR A 64 3.36 -14.15 -10.15
C THR A 64 3.39 -15.47 -10.94
N PRO A 65 4.37 -15.77 -11.83
CA PRO A 65 4.47 -17.09 -12.48
C PRO A 65 4.87 -18.22 -11.52
N TYR A 66 5.40 -17.90 -10.34
CA TYR A 66 5.89 -18.88 -9.36
C TYR A 66 4.88 -19.17 -8.25
N ILE A 67 3.75 -18.47 -8.20
CA ILE A 67 2.65 -18.73 -7.26
C ILE A 67 2.16 -20.18 -7.44
N LYS A 68 2.00 -20.92 -6.32
CA LYS A 68 1.61 -22.34 -6.29
C LYS A 68 0.20 -22.59 -5.73
N PHE A 69 -0.59 -21.55 -5.57
CA PHE A 69 -1.97 -21.61 -5.11
C PHE A 69 -2.89 -20.88 -6.10
N ASP A 70 -4.16 -21.26 -6.11
CA ASP A 70 -5.17 -20.58 -6.92
C ASP A 70 -5.51 -19.23 -6.31
N ILE A 71 -5.76 -18.23 -7.17
CA ILE A 71 -6.35 -16.96 -6.74
C ILE A 71 -7.86 -17.18 -6.61
N PRO A 72 -8.45 -17.06 -5.41
CA PRO A 72 -9.87 -17.30 -5.22
C PRO A 72 -10.73 -16.35 -6.05
N ASP A 73 -11.92 -16.80 -6.43
CA ASP A 73 -12.92 -15.93 -7.05
C ASP A 73 -13.36 -14.81 -6.10
N GLY A 74 -13.61 -13.64 -6.67
CA GLY A 74 -14.08 -12.47 -5.95
C GLY A 74 -14.65 -11.41 -6.89
N ASP A 75 -15.30 -10.42 -6.30
CA ASP A 75 -15.87 -9.30 -7.04
C ASP A 75 -14.82 -8.18 -7.28
N ILE A 76 -13.98 -7.93 -6.26
CA ILE A 76 -12.95 -6.89 -6.26
C ILE A 76 -11.60 -7.53 -5.89
N PHE A 77 -10.59 -7.36 -6.73
CA PHE A 77 -9.19 -7.70 -6.44
C PHE A 77 -8.43 -6.44 -6.03
N ILE A 78 -7.62 -6.50 -4.97
CA ILE A 78 -6.78 -5.39 -4.51
C ILE A 78 -5.32 -5.88 -4.41
N HIS A 79 -4.40 -5.15 -5.04
CA HIS A 79 -2.95 -5.32 -4.87
C HIS A 79 -2.35 -4.12 -4.14
N ALA A 80 -1.74 -4.33 -2.96
CA ALA A 80 -1.27 -3.26 -2.08
C ALA A 80 0.22 -2.86 -2.27
N GLY A 81 0.67 -2.82 -3.52
CA GLY A 81 2.04 -2.39 -3.88
C GLY A 81 3.05 -3.52 -4.03
N ASP A 82 4.24 -3.16 -4.51
CA ASP A 82 5.37 -4.05 -4.77
C ASP A 82 5.02 -5.22 -5.72
N PHE A 83 4.34 -4.89 -6.81
CA PHE A 83 4.02 -5.88 -7.84
C PHE A 83 5.22 -6.18 -8.76
N THR A 84 6.21 -5.28 -8.80
CA THR A 84 7.48 -5.42 -9.53
C THR A 84 8.69 -5.59 -8.60
N LYS A 85 9.89 -5.86 -9.14
CA LYS A 85 11.13 -5.88 -8.33
C LYS A 85 11.84 -4.53 -8.30
N CYS A 86 11.73 -3.73 -9.34
CA CYS A 86 12.27 -2.38 -9.35
C CYS A 86 11.52 -1.42 -10.30
N GLY A 87 10.44 -1.87 -10.95
CA GLY A 87 9.59 -1.03 -11.77
C GLY A 87 10.05 -0.91 -13.22
N GLN A 88 10.72 -1.95 -13.75
CA GLN A 88 11.06 -1.99 -15.17
C GLN A 88 9.80 -2.19 -16.03
N LEU A 89 9.84 -1.71 -17.27
CA LEU A 89 8.72 -1.79 -18.21
C LEU A 89 8.22 -3.23 -18.40
N GLU A 90 9.14 -4.18 -18.57
CA GLU A 90 8.81 -5.59 -18.77
C GLU A 90 8.10 -6.19 -17.55
N GLU A 91 8.50 -5.80 -16.34
CA GLU A 91 7.86 -6.25 -15.09
C GLU A 91 6.41 -5.74 -15.00
N VAL A 92 6.19 -4.48 -15.38
CA VAL A 92 4.85 -3.87 -15.38
C VAL A 92 3.96 -4.51 -16.44
N ILE A 93 4.50 -4.80 -17.64
CA ILE A 93 3.78 -5.53 -18.69
C ILE A 93 3.42 -6.95 -18.22
N GLU A 94 4.36 -7.67 -17.62
CA GLU A 94 4.13 -9.02 -17.11
C GLU A 94 3.03 -9.03 -16.03
N PHE A 95 3.11 -8.11 -15.06
CA PHE A 95 2.08 -7.95 -14.05
C PHE A 95 0.72 -7.58 -14.65
N ASN A 96 0.68 -6.62 -15.59
CA ASN A 96 -0.56 -6.22 -16.26
C ASN A 96 -1.21 -7.38 -17.04
N ASN A 97 -0.39 -8.22 -17.68
CA ASN A 97 -0.89 -9.41 -18.36
C ASN A 97 -1.44 -10.43 -17.37
N TRP A 98 -0.71 -10.72 -16.29
CA TRP A 98 -1.15 -11.63 -15.24
C TRP A 98 -2.46 -11.18 -14.59
N ILE A 99 -2.55 -9.92 -14.14
CA ILE A 99 -3.76 -9.41 -13.47
C ILE A 99 -4.98 -9.37 -14.40
N GLY A 100 -4.75 -9.22 -15.72
CA GLY A 100 -5.79 -9.31 -16.76
C GLY A 100 -6.41 -10.70 -16.90
N THR A 101 -5.69 -11.76 -16.51
CA THR A 101 -6.23 -13.13 -16.53
C THR A 101 -7.21 -13.40 -15.38
N LEU A 102 -7.20 -12.58 -14.33
CA LEU A 102 -8.04 -12.81 -13.16
C LEU A 102 -9.52 -12.50 -13.46
N PRO A 103 -10.47 -13.31 -12.95
CA PRO A 103 -11.89 -13.19 -13.28
C PRO A 103 -12.61 -12.03 -12.59
N HIS A 104 -11.95 -11.37 -11.63
CA HIS A 104 -12.51 -10.28 -10.84
C HIS A 104 -12.99 -9.12 -11.73
N LYS A 105 -14.17 -8.57 -11.44
CA LYS A 105 -14.77 -7.47 -12.22
C LYS A 105 -13.96 -6.19 -12.05
N HIS A 106 -13.54 -5.89 -10.83
CA HIS A 106 -12.71 -4.73 -10.51
C HIS A 106 -11.35 -5.20 -9.99
N LYS A 107 -10.27 -4.62 -10.51
CA LYS A 107 -8.90 -4.87 -10.04
C LYS A 107 -8.27 -3.52 -9.68
N ILE A 108 -7.92 -3.32 -8.42
CA ILE A 108 -7.39 -2.06 -7.89
C ILE A 108 -5.94 -2.28 -7.47
N VAL A 109 -5.05 -1.38 -7.87
CA VAL A 109 -3.61 -1.48 -7.60
C VAL A 109 -3.10 -0.15 -7.09
N ILE A 110 -2.28 -0.19 -6.04
CA ILE A 110 -1.38 0.91 -5.66
C ILE A 110 0.07 0.48 -5.91
N ALA A 111 0.99 1.45 -5.98
CA ALA A 111 2.43 1.19 -5.97
C ALA A 111 2.97 0.93 -4.54
N GLY A 112 4.18 0.38 -4.45
CA GLY A 112 5.02 0.29 -3.25
C GLY A 112 6.44 0.83 -3.53
N ASN A 113 7.42 0.53 -2.67
CA ASN A 113 8.80 1.01 -2.90
C ASN A 113 9.42 0.47 -4.19
N HIS A 114 9.02 -0.71 -4.64
CA HIS A 114 9.64 -1.36 -5.77
C HIS A 114 9.22 -0.76 -7.11
N GLU A 115 8.17 0.05 -7.20
CA GLU A 115 7.76 0.71 -8.44
C GLU A 115 8.55 2.02 -8.67
N LEU A 116 9.88 1.94 -8.87
CA LEU A 116 10.74 3.13 -8.99
C LEU A 116 10.33 4.08 -10.13
N SER A 117 9.87 3.53 -11.25
CA SER A 117 9.41 4.30 -12.40
C SER A 117 8.08 5.03 -12.16
N PHE A 118 7.33 4.69 -11.11
CA PHE A 118 6.04 5.32 -10.80
C PHE A 118 6.22 6.57 -9.94
N ASP A 119 7.28 6.63 -9.14
CA ASP A 119 7.56 7.79 -8.32
C ASP A 119 8.21 8.91 -9.15
N SER A 120 7.42 9.95 -9.40
CA SER A 120 7.89 11.14 -10.13
C SER A 120 9.08 11.83 -9.46
N THR A 121 9.24 11.72 -8.14
CA THR A 121 10.37 12.30 -7.40
C THR A 121 11.67 11.54 -7.63
N PHE A 122 11.58 10.27 -8.03
CA PHE A 122 12.73 9.42 -8.41
C PHE A 122 13.16 9.60 -9.86
N THR A 123 12.19 9.83 -10.76
CA THR A 123 12.44 9.93 -12.21
C THR A 123 12.85 11.35 -12.64
N HIS A 124 12.41 12.41 -11.93
CA HIS A 124 12.73 13.81 -12.28
C HIS A 124 14.19 14.29 -12.09
N PRO A 125 15.00 13.80 -11.13
CA PRO A 125 16.40 14.23 -10.96
C PRO A 125 17.26 14.00 -12.22
N PHE A 126 16.86 13.04 -13.06
CA PHE A 126 17.60 12.65 -14.26
C PHE A 126 17.04 13.25 -15.56
N GLN A 127 15.74 13.60 -15.61
CA GLN A 127 15.13 14.23 -16.78
C GLN A 127 15.62 15.67 -17.04
N ASN A 128 16.10 16.38 -16.01
CA ASN A 128 16.66 17.74 -16.15
C ASN A 128 18.15 17.79 -16.57
N ARG A 129 18.79 16.66 -16.90
CA ARG A 129 20.20 16.64 -17.38
C ARG A 129 20.33 16.79 -18.90
N ASN A 130 19.57 17.70 -19.51
CA ASN A 130 19.86 18.18 -20.85
C ASN A 130 20.17 19.69 -20.84
N SER A 131 21.42 19.98 -21.24
CA SER A 131 22.04 21.25 -21.63
C SER A 131 22.79 22.09 -20.55
N ASN A 132 24.13 22.03 -20.65
CA ASN A 132 25.07 23.16 -20.51
C ASN A 132 25.65 23.63 -19.16
N GLU A 133 25.67 22.85 -18.08
CA GLU A 133 26.54 23.18 -16.94
C GLU A 133 27.51 22.05 -16.55
N ARG A 134 28.78 22.24 -16.96
CA ARG A 134 29.93 21.51 -16.42
C ARG A 134 30.24 22.02 -15.01
N SER A 135 29.44 21.67 -14.03
CA SER A 135 29.86 21.79 -12.63
C SER A 135 30.77 20.62 -12.27
N LYS A 136 32.04 20.92 -12.00
CA LYS A 136 33.00 20.00 -11.38
C LYS A 136 32.61 19.81 -9.92
N HIS A 137 31.64 18.95 -9.64
CA HIS A 137 31.44 18.40 -8.30
C HIS A 137 31.63 16.87 -8.37
N THR A 138 32.46 16.39 -7.45
CA THR A 138 32.87 15.01 -7.22
C THR A 138 31.69 14.03 -7.33
N GLY A 139 31.79 13.09 -8.27
CA GLY A 139 30.72 12.16 -8.61
C GLY A 139 30.42 11.13 -7.52
N MET A 140 29.44 11.45 -6.66
CA MET A 140 28.54 10.44 -6.09
C MET A 140 27.20 10.60 -6.81
N SER A 141 26.82 9.64 -7.64
CA SER A 141 25.46 9.59 -8.19
C SER A 141 24.52 9.12 -7.08
N ILE A 142 23.28 9.63 -7.02
CA ILE A 142 22.21 9.05 -6.15
C ILE A 142 22.12 7.53 -6.35
N LEU A 143 22.45 7.05 -7.55
CA LEU A 143 22.50 5.64 -7.96
C LEU A 143 23.62 4.83 -7.29
N ASP A 144 24.66 5.46 -6.75
CA ASP A 144 25.78 4.77 -6.08
C ASP A 144 25.46 4.42 -4.63
N ASP A 145 24.53 5.15 -4.00
CA ASP A 145 24.10 4.95 -2.62
C ASP A 145 22.77 4.17 -2.49
N LEU A 146 22.12 3.81 -3.61
CA LEU A 146 20.89 3.03 -3.60
C LEU A 146 21.20 1.56 -3.28
N PRO A 147 20.64 0.99 -2.18
CA PRO A 147 20.76 -0.43 -1.92
C PRO A 147 20.04 -1.22 -3.00
N THR A 148 20.63 -2.33 -3.44
CA THR A 148 20.10 -3.08 -4.58
C THR A 148 18.87 -3.93 -4.24
N LEU A 149 18.68 -4.27 -2.98
CA LEU A 149 17.62 -5.17 -2.48
C LEU A 149 17.47 -6.45 -3.33
N GLY A 150 18.60 -7.00 -3.79
CA GLY A 150 18.63 -8.22 -4.61
C GLY A 150 18.52 -8.00 -6.12
N ASN A 151 18.38 -6.75 -6.59
CA ASN A 151 18.36 -6.42 -8.02
C ASN A 151 19.76 -6.17 -8.60
N ALA A 152 19.89 -6.33 -9.92
CA ALA A 152 21.09 -5.91 -10.62
C ALA A 152 21.16 -4.38 -10.67
N LYS A 153 22.36 -3.79 -10.52
CA LYS A 153 22.53 -2.33 -10.50
C LYS A 153 22.07 -1.71 -11.82
N GLU A 154 22.28 -2.40 -12.94
CA GLU A 154 21.83 -1.94 -14.26
C GLU A 154 20.29 -1.80 -14.31
N ASN A 155 19.56 -2.74 -13.73
CA ASN A 155 18.09 -2.73 -13.73
C ASN A 155 17.53 -1.55 -12.93
N ILE A 156 18.14 -1.23 -11.79
CA ILE A 156 17.75 -0.07 -10.97
C ILE A 156 18.00 1.23 -11.74
N VAL A 157 19.15 1.34 -12.40
CA VAL A 157 19.48 2.53 -13.22
C VAL A 157 18.47 2.70 -14.34
N ASP A 158 18.13 1.63 -15.03
CA ASP A 158 17.16 1.62 -16.12
C ASP A 158 15.73 1.99 -15.64
N ALA A 159 15.27 1.41 -14.53
CA ALA A 159 13.97 1.73 -13.95
C ALA A 159 13.85 3.20 -13.53
N VAL A 160 14.90 3.78 -12.93
CA VAL A 160 14.92 5.19 -12.53
C VAL A 160 14.94 6.15 -13.73
N GLN A 161 15.48 5.72 -14.87
CA GLN A 161 15.49 6.50 -16.11
C GLN A 161 14.20 6.34 -16.93
N THR A 162 13.41 5.31 -16.64
CA THR A 162 12.14 5.05 -17.31
C THR A 162 11.14 6.15 -16.97
N PRO A 163 10.49 6.80 -17.96
CA PRO A 163 9.38 7.71 -17.72
C PRO A 163 8.28 7.01 -16.92
N ASN A 164 7.38 7.77 -16.28
CA ASN A 164 6.27 7.15 -15.56
C ASN A 164 5.42 6.28 -16.50
N ILE A 165 5.38 4.98 -16.22
CA ILE A 165 4.75 3.94 -17.04
C ILE A 165 3.45 3.41 -16.43
N ARG A 166 2.81 4.15 -15.52
CA ARG A 166 1.55 3.72 -14.90
C ARG A 166 0.45 3.43 -15.92
N ASP A 167 0.44 4.12 -17.07
CA ASP A 167 -0.55 3.95 -18.13
C ASP A 167 -0.45 2.59 -18.86
N VAL A 168 0.62 1.83 -18.61
CA VAL A 168 0.77 0.43 -19.07
C VAL A 168 -0.20 -0.51 -18.36
N LEU A 169 -0.67 -0.14 -17.16
CA LEU A 169 -1.63 -0.91 -16.36
C LEU A 169 -3.06 -0.81 -16.90
N THR A 170 -3.32 -1.39 -18.08
CA THR A 170 -4.62 -1.32 -18.76
C THR A 170 -5.65 -2.32 -18.25
N ASN A 171 -5.24 -3.37 -17.55
CA ASN A 171 -6.12 -4.43 -17.04
C ASN A 171 -6.55 -4.22 -15.58
N CYS A 172 -6.17 -3.09 -14.97
CA CYS A 172 -6.58 -2.71 -13.63
C CYS A 172 -6.76 -1.19 -13.52
N THR A 173 -7.30 -0.75 -12.39
CA THR A 173 -7.35 0.66 -12.01
C THR A 173 -6.21 0.92 -11.03
N TYR A 174 -5.18 1.62 -11.51
CA TYR A 174 -4.14 2.17 -10.66
C TYR A 174 -4.68 3.41 -9.91
N ILE A 175 -4.45 3.48 -8.61
CA ILE A 175 -4.81 4.65 -7.78
C ILE A 175 -3.61 5.11 -6.97
N GLU A 176 -3.43 6.43 -6.86
CA GLU A 176 -2.34 7.06 -6.10
C GLU A 176 -2.84 8.33 -5.43
N ASP A 177 -2.97 8.31 -4.11
CA ASP A 177 -3.58 9.37 -3.31
C ASP A 177 -5.02 9.73 -3.74
N GLU A 178 -5.74 8.74 -4.29
CA GLU A 178 -7.06 8.89 -4.90
C GLU A 178 -8.14 8.05 -4.21
N LEU A 179 -9.36 8.59 -4.22
CA LEU A 179 -10.58 7.91 -3.78
C LEU A 179 -11.35 7.41 -5.00
N ILE A 180 -11.71 6.14 -4.99
CA ILE A 180 -12.66 5.55 -5.94
C ILE A 180 -13.89 5.00 -5.20
N GLU A 181 -14.98 4.82 -5.95
CA GLU A 181 -16.21 4.24 -5.43
C GLU A 181 -16.66 3.10 -6.36
N ILE A 182 -16.86 1.91 -5.79
CA ILE A 182 -17.35 0.72 -6.49
C ILE A 182 -18.59 0.22 -5.77
N TRP A 183 -19.75 0.31 -6.41
CA TRP A 183 -21.04 -0.08 -5.82
C TRP A 183 -21.29 0.58 -4.45
N GLY A 184 -20.91 1.86 -4.30
CA GLY A 184 -20.98 2.60 -3.06
C GLY A 184 -19.87 2.29 -2.04
N ILE A 185 -19.03 1.27 -2.25
CA ILE A 185 -17.85 1.01 -1.42
C ILE A 185 -16.79 2.05 -1.75
N ARG A 186 -16.39 2.84 -0.74
CA ARG A 186 -15.39 3.90 -0.88
C ARG A 186 -13.99 3.37 -0.56
N ILE A 187 -13.09 3.40 -1.55
CA ILE A 187 -11.73 2.84 -1.46
C ILE A 187 -10.71 3.95 -1.72
N TYR A 188 -9.82 4.21 -0.76
CA TYR A 188 -8.74 5.18 -0.93
C TYR A 188 -7.39 4.46 -0.95
N GLY A 189 -6.53 4.80 -1.91
CA GLY A 189 -5.22 4.18 -2.09
C GLY A 189 -4.07 5.18 -2.00
N SER A 190 -2.97 4.81 -1.34
CA SER A 190 -1.77 5.65 -1.22
C SER A 190 -0.49 4.82 -1.11
N PRO A 191 0.54 5.07 -1.95
CA PRO A 191 1.76 4.26 -1.97
C PRO A 191 2.80 4.67 -0.92
N TRP A 192 2.63 5.84 -0.29
CA TRP A 192 3.64 6.43 0.58
C TRP A 192 4.02 5.54 1.76
N GLN A 193 5.25 5.70 2.23
CA GLN A 193 5.74 5.00 3.42
C GLN A 193 6.85 5.77 4.14
N PRO A 194 7.03 5.51 5.45
CA PRO A 194 8.23 5.91 6.15
C PRO A 194 9.49 5.46 5.42
N GLU A 195 10.51 6.33 5.37
CA GLU A 195 11.78 6.05 4.71
C GLU A 195 12.33 4.66 5.07
N PHE A 196 12.56 3.87 4.03
CA PHE A 196 13.11 2.53 4.05
C PHE A 196 14.00 2.34 2.83
N CYS A 197 15.31 2.16 3.07
CA CYS A 197 16.29 1.87 2.02
C CYS A 197 16.40 2.94 0.91
N LYS A 198 15.82 4.15 1.06
CA LYS A 198 15.80 5.21 0.04
C LYS A 198 15.23 4.72 -1.28
N TRP A 199 14.12 3.98 -1.28
CA TRP A 199 13.43 3.56 -2.51
C TRP A 199 12.22 4.47 -2.80
N ALA A 200 11.41 4.15 -3.81
CA ALA A 200 10.28 4.97 -4.19
C ALA A 200 9.26 5.16 -3.06
N PHE A 201 8.51 6.26 -3.15
CA PHE A 201 7.43 6.64 -2.25
C PHE A 201 7.84 6.73 -0.78
N ASN A 202 9.12 7.00 -0.53
CA ASN A 202 9.67 7.20 0.80
C ASN A 202 9.48 8.65 1.26
N VAL A 203 8.98 8.82 2.48
CA VAL A 203 8.92 10.12 3.17
C VAL A 203 9.46 9.99 4.59
N PRO A 204 10.11 11.02 5.15
CA PRO A 204 10.54 10.98 6.54
C PRO A 204 9.35 10.76 7.50
N ARG A 205 9.61 10.09 8.63
CA ARG A 205 8.64 9.90 9.71
C ARG A 205 8.22 11.25 10.32
N GLY A 206 7.07 11.26 11.00
CA GLY A 206 6.52 12.47 11.62
C GLY A 206 5.70 13.30 10.64
N LEU A 207 6.03 14.61 10.53
CA LEU A 207 5.22 15.56 9.75
C LEU A 207 5.04 15.15 8.27
N PRO A 208 6.08 14.72 7.53
CA PRO A 208 5.92 14.40 6.11
C PRO A 208 5.00 13.20 5.87
N CYS A 209 5.11 12.15 6.69
CA CYS A 209 4.14 11.06 6.72
C CYS A 209 2.72 11.59 7.00
N LEU A 210 2.57 12.40 8.04
CA LEU A 210 1.27 12.94 8.44
C LEU A 210 0.61 13.79 7.36
N GLU A 211 1.38 14.58 6.61
CA GLU A 211 0.89 15.38 5.48
C GLU A 211 0.28 14.51 4.37
N LYS A 212 0.86 13.33 4.10
CA LYS A 212 0.25 12.34 3.20
C LYS A 212 -1.05 11.80 3.80
N TRP A 213 -1.02 11.40 5.07
CA TRP A 213 -2.19 10.82 5.73
C TRP A 213 -3.34 11.81 5.89
N ASN A 214 -3.06 13.11 6.00
CA ASN A 214 -4.06 14.17 6.06
C ASN A 214 -4.91 14.28 4.79
N GLN A 215 -4.42 13.80 3.64
CA GLN A 215 -5.17 13.78 2.38
C GLN A 215 -6.23 12.68 2.35
N ILE A 216 -6.10 11.64 3.18
CA ILE A 216 -7.09 10.55 3.26
C ILE A 216 -8.43 11.15 3.71
N PRO A 217 -9.52 11.04 2.93
CA PRO A 217 -10.81 11.56 3.32
C PRO A 217 -11.36 10.79 4.53
N SER A 218 -12.13 11.48 5.38
CA SER A 218 -13.00 10.79 6.33
C SER A 218 -14.12 10.07 5.58
N ASP A 219 -14.65 8.99 6.16
CA ASP A 219 -15.77 8.20 5.60
C ASP A 219 -15.40 7.35 4.38
N ILE A 220 -14.36 6.53 4.52
CA ILE A 220 -14.02 5.48 3.55
C ILE A 220 -14.27 4.10 4.15
N ASP A 221 -14.58 3.11 3.32
CA ASP A 221 -14.77 1.74 3.78
C ASP A 221 -13.45 0.96 3.83
N ILE A 222 -12.62 1.13 2.80
CA ILE A 222 -11.35 0.43 2.63
C ILE A 222 -10.24 1.46 2.43
N LEU A 223 -9.23 1.43 3.30
CA LEU A 223 -7.96 2.10 3.08
C LEU A 223 -6.97 1.09 2.49
N VAL A 224 -6.24 1.48 1.46
CA VAL A 224 -5.12 0.71 0.90
C VAL A 224 -3.86 1.55 1.03
N THR A 225 -2.88 1.07 1.77
CA THR A 225 -1.54 1.69 1.79
C THR A 225 -0.50 0.62 1.57
N HIS A 226 0.69 0.97 1.07
CA HIS A 226 1.74 -0.03 0.99
C HIS A 226 2.29 -0.37 2.38
N THR A 227 2.60 0.67 3.18
CA THR A 227 3.13 0.52 4.53
C THR A 227 2.08 0.10 5.56
N PRO A 228 2.43 -0.71 6.58
CA PRO A 228 1.56 -0.98 7.72
C PRO A 228 1.48 0.20 8.70
N PRO A 229 0.38 0.33 9.48
CA PRO A 229 0.38 1.17 10.66
C PRO A 229 1.14 0.46 11.79
N VAL A 230 1.74 1.23 12.71
CA VAL A 230 2.48 0.63 13.83
C VAL A 230 1.59 -0.32 14.65
N GLY A 231 2.12 -1.48 15.04
CA GLY A 231 1.42 -2.47 15.86
C GLY A 231 0.63 -3.53 15.11
N HIS A 232 0.33 -3.33 13.84
CA HIS A 232 -0.46 -4.24 13.02
C HIS A 232 0.35 -4.76 11.84
N GLY A 233 0.81 -6.02 11.91
CA GLY A 233 1.54 -6.67 10.81
C GLY A 233 2.87 -5.99 10.46
N ASP A 234 3.51 -5.30 11.41
CA ASP A 234 4.65 -4.42 11.16
C ASP A 234 5.94 -4.82 11.91
N LEU A 235 5.95 -5.96 12.59
CA LEU A 235 7.12 -6.47 13.32
C LEU A 235 8.01 -7.27 12.38
N CYS A 236 9.22 -6.78 12.16
CA CYS A 236 10.23 -7.45 11.34
C CYS A 236 10.96 -8.54 12.14
N CYS A 237 11.60 -9.48 11.44
CA CYS A 237 12.37 -10.57 12.06
C CYS A 237 13.56 -10.09 12.91
N SER A 238 14.07 -8.88 12.67
CA SER A 238 15.10 -8.22 13.47
C SER A 238 14.61 -7.75 14.85
N GLY A 239 13.30 -7.85 15.13
CA GLY A 239 12.69 -7.42 16.39
C GLY A 239 12.34 -5.94 16.43
N VAL A 240 12.59 -5.20 15.35
CA VAL A 240 12.17 -3.80 15.20
C VAL A 240 10.85 -3.71 14.45
N ARG A 241 10.12 -2.62 14.67
CA ARG A 241 8.89 -2.32 13.93
C ARG A 241 9.15 -1.39 12.77
N ALA A 242 8.48 -1.61 11.65
CA ALA A 242 8.54 -0.73 10.48
C ALA A 242 7.31 0.17 10.34
N GLY A 243 6.22 -0.10 11.06
CA GLY A 243 4.94 0.57 10.84
C GLY A 243 4.96 2.07 11.13
N CYS A 244 4.04 2.80 10.50
CA CYS A 244 3.92 4.25 10.66
C CYS A 244 3.04 4.61 11.88
N VAL A 245 3.56 5.47 12.77
CA VAL A 245 2.87 5.88 14.00
C VAL A 245 1.73 6.87 13.70
N GLU A 246 1.99 7.84 12.82
CA GLU A 246 0.99 8.82 12.39
C GLU A 246 -0.14 8.17 11.57
N LEU A 247 0.16 7.09 10.82
CA LEU A 247 -0.86 6.33 10.09
C LEU A 247 -1.83 5.64 11.05
N LEU A 248 -1.34 4.94 12.08
CA LEU A 248 -2.19 4.32 13.10
C LEU A 248 -3.11 5.38 13.74
N THR A 249 -2.52 6.49 14.17
CA THR A 249 -3.27 7.55 14.84
C THR A 249 -4.33 8.16 13.91
N THR A 250 -4.00 8.33 12.63
CA THR A 250 -4.92 8.80 11.59
C THR A 250 -6.10 7.86 11.40
N ILE A 251 -5.82 6.57 11.26
CA ILE A 251 -6.83 5.53 11.10
C ILE A 251 -7.77 5.53 12.29
N GLN A 252 -7.24 5.53 13.51
CA GLN A 252 -8.07 5.33 14.71
C GLN A 252 -8.83 6.58 15.14
N LYS A 253 -8.25 7.78 14.97
CA LYS A 253 -8.87 9.02 15.46
C LYS A 253 -9.76 9.67 14.40
N ARG A 254 -9.36 9.64 13.13
CA ARG A 254 -10.00 10.45 12.07
C ARG A 254 -10.70 9.60 11.01
N VAL A 255 -9.97 8.73 10.31
CA VAL A 255 -10.48 8.06 9.09
C VAL A 255 -11.47 6.93 9.43
N LYS A 256 -11.08 6.06 10.37
CA LYS A 256 -11.89 4.94 10.90
C LYS A 256 -12.50 4.06 9.80
N PRO A 257 -11.70 3.54 8.83
CA PRO A 257 -12.19 2.62 7.81
C PRO A 257 -12.65 1.31 8.43
N LYS A 258 -13.44 0.52 7.71
CA LYS A 258 -13.77 -0.86 8.14
C LYS A 258 -12.58 -1.78 7.94
N TYR A 259 -11.87 -1.59 6.82
CA TYR A 259 -10.71 -2.39 6.44
C TYR A 259 -9.52 -1.49 6.10
N HIS A 260 -8.33 -1.91 6.51
CA HIS A 260 -7.07 -1.34 6.07
C HIS A 260 -6.21 -2.46 5.49
N VAL A 261 -5.99 -2.43 4.18
CA VAL A 261 -5.20 -3.41 3.43
C VAL A 261 -3.83 -2.83 3.13
N PHE A 262 -2.79 -3.61 3.39
CA PHE A 262 -1.39 -3.22 3.18
C PHE A 262 -0.48 -4.44 3.00
N GLY A 263 0.81 -4.20 2.80
CA GLY A 263 1.83 -5.24 2.66
C GLY A 263 3.16 -4.81 3.28
N HIS A 264 4.23 -4.81 2.46
CA HIS A 264 5.58 -4.35 2.76
C HIS A 264 6.37 -5.19 3.78
N VAL A 265 5.76 -5.53 4.91
CA VAL A 265 6.40 -6.34 5.97
C VAL A 265 5.96 -7.79 5.83
N HIS A 266 6.74 -8.59 5.10
CA HIS A 266 6.40 -9.97 4.74
C HIS A 266 6.17 -10.89 5.95
N GLU A 267 6.93 -10.66 7.04
CA GLU A 267 6.76 -11.35 8.33
C GLU A 267 5.34 -11.17 8.91
N GLY A 268 4.72 -10.04 8.59
CA GLY A 268 3.49 -9.57 9.19
C GLY A 268 2.23 -10.14 8.56
N TYR A 269 2.34 -10.98 7.52
CA TYR A 269 1.20 -11.54 6.79
C TYR A 269 0.11 -12.05 7.73
N GLY A 270 -1.13 -11.65 7.43
CA GLY A 270 -2.32 -12.05 8.16
C GLY A 270 -3.16 -10.87 8.63
N ILE A 271 -4.04 -11.15 9.59
CA ILE A 271 -5.14 -10.24 9.93
C ILE A 271 -5.13 -9.95 11.42
N THR A 272 -5.31 -8.68 11.75
CA THR A 272 -5.54 -8.23 13.13
C THR A 272 -6.70 -7.24 13.19
N SER A 273 -7.23 -7.00 14.38
CA SER A 273 -8.26 -5.98 14.60
C SER A 273 -8.08 -5.29 15.94
N ASP A 274 -8.43 -4.01 16.02
CA ASP A 274 -8.57 -3.27 17.28
C ASP A 274 -10.00 -3.34 17.86
N GLY A 275 -10.88 -4.11 17.22
CA GLY A 275 -12.31 -4.21 17.54
C GLY A 275 -13.19 -3.26 16.72
N ARG A 276 -12.59 -2.35 15.95
CA ARG A 276 -13.30 -1.43 15.04
C ARG A 276 -12.82 -1.56 13.60
N VAL A 277 -11.51 -1.54 13.39
CA VAL A 277 -10.85 -1.66 12.10
C VAL A 277 -10.30 -3.08 11.96
N ILE A 278 -10.38 -3.63 10.75
CA ILE A 278 -9.71 -4.89 10.37
C ILE A 278 -8.48 -4.52 9.56
N TYR A 279 -7.31 -4.88 10.07
CA TYR A 279 -6.01 -4.63 9.44
C TYR A 279 -5.55 -5.91 8.75
N VAL A 280 -5.26 -5.80 7.45
CA VAL A 280 -4.97 -6.91 6.55
C VAL A 280 -3.59 -6.69 5.96
N ASN A 281 -2.58 -7.39 6.48
CA ASN A 281 -1.29 -7.51 5.83
C ASN A 281 -1.40 -8.64 4.78
N ALA A 282 -1.41 -8.27 3.52
CA ALA A 282 -1.61 -9.13 2.36
C ALA A 282 -0.31 -9.50 1.63
N SER A 283 0.85 -9.38 2.27
CA SER A 283 2.14 -9.72 1.64
C SER A 283 2.17 -11.17 1.15
N THR A 284 2.29 -11.34 -0.16
CA THR A 284 2.30 -12.64 -0.85
C THR A 284 3.64 -13.35 -0.67
N CYS A 285 4.73 -12.59 -0.79
CA CYS A 285 6.05 -13.09 -0.47
C CYS A 285 6.21 -13.28 1.05
N ASP A 286 6.90 -14.36 1.42
CA ASP A 286 7.39 -14.56 2.77
C ASP A 286 8.76 -13.89 2.97
N ILE A 287 9.36 -14.11 4.14
CA ILE A 287 10.66 -13.56 4.52
C ILE A 287 11.82 -14.00 3.60
N ASN A 288 11.65 -15.09 2.85
CA ASN A 288 12.64 -15.62 1.93
C ASN A 288 12.36 -15.18 0.49
N TYR A 289 11.44 -14.22 0.29
CA TYR A 289 10.99 -13.77 -1.03
C TYR A 289 10.41 -14.92 -1.87
N LEU A 290 9.70 -15.85 -1.23
CA LEU A 290 8.95 -16.89 -1.90
C LEU A 290 7.44 -16.57 -1.83
N PRO A 291 6.68 -16.66 -2.95
CA PRO A 291 5.27 -16.30 -3.00
C PRO A 291 4.39 -17.40 -2.39
N ASN A 292 4.50 -17.57 -1.07
CA ASN A 292 3.92 -18.67 -0.31
C ASN A 292 2.62 -18.30 0.42
N ASN A 293 2.38 -17.01 0.67
CA ASN A 293 1.22 -16.56 1.42
C ASN A 293 -0.01 -16.43 0.49
N PRO A 294 -1.10 -17.17 0.74
CA PRO A 294 -2.28 -17.13 -0.12
C PRO A 294 -3.05 -15.81 0.02
N PRO A 295 -3.91 -15.45 -0.95
CA PRO A 295 -4.67 -14.21 -0.91
C PRO A 295 -5.60 -14.17 0.30
N ILE A 296 -5.76 -12.98 0.90
CA ILE A 296 -6.70 -12.77 2.00
C ILE A 296 -8.05 -12.38 1.43
N VAL A 297 -9.10 -13.10 1.83
CA VAL A 297 -10.44 -12.94 1.28
C VAL A 297 -11.44 -12.54 2.37
N PHE A 298 -12.24 -11.50 2.11
CA PHE A 298 -13.32 -11.08 2.99
C PHE A 298 -14.51 -10.50 2.21
N ASP A 299 -15.71 -10.61 2.78
CA ASP A 299 -16.91 -10.03 2.19
C ASP A 299 -17.24 -8.68 2.86
N VAL A 300 -17.30 -7.61 2.07
CA VAL A 300 -17.71 -6.26 2.49
C VAL A 300 -19.20 -6.07 2.24
N THR A 301 -19.92 -5.51 3.21
CA THR A 301 -21.35 -5.19 3.03
C THR A 301 -21.51 -3.90 2.24
N LEU A 302 -22.29 -3.97 1.17
CA LEU A 302 -22.63 -2.81 0.33
C LEU A 302 -23.46 -1.81 1.14
N PRO A 303 -23.32 -0.50 0.88
CA PRO A 303 -24.21 0.50 1.47
C PRO A 303 -25.69 0.21 1.16
N PRO A 304 -26.62 0.63 2.03
CA PRO A 304 -28.05 0.45 1.79
C PRO A 304 -28.48 1.04 0.44
N GLY A 305 -29.14 0.23 -0.39
CA GLY A 305 -29.61 0.65 -1.71
C GLY A 305 -28.64 0.35 -2.86
N CYS A 306 -27.36 0.05 -2.59
CA CYS A 306 -26.39 -0.31 -3.61
C CYS A 306 -26.46 -1.80 -3.97
N ARG A 307 -26.20 -2.13 -5.25
CA ARG A 307 -26.11 -3.50 -5.76
C ARG A 307 -24.97 -3.65 -6.77
N LYS A 308 -24.61 -4.91 -7.09
CA LYS A 308 -23.47 -5.23 -7.97
C LYS A 308 -23.82 -5.25 -9.47
N ASP A 309 -25.11 -5.36 -9.78
CA ASP A 309 -25.71 -5.48 -11.10
C ASP A 309 -26.07 -4.13 -11.73
N GLU A 310 -25.98 -3.04 -10.95
CA GLU A 310 -25.96 -1.65 -11.43
C GLU A 310 -24.55 -1.25 -11.90
#